data_AF-A0A1C5GWK3-F1
#
_entry.id   AF-A0A1C5GWK3-F1
#
_cell.length_a   1.000
_cell.length_b   1.000
_cell.length_c   1.000
_cell.angle_alpha   90.00
_cell.angle_beta   90.00
_cell.angle_gamma   90.00
#
_symmetry.space_group_name_H-M   'P 1'
#
loop_
_entity.id
_entity.type
_entity.pdbx_description
1 polymer ?
#
loop_
_entity_poly.entity_id
_entity_poly.type
_entity_poly.pdbx_seq_one_letter_code
_entity_poly.pdbx_strand_id
1 'polypeptide(L)'
;MQAEQARLAIDCGGATTTAVLAWPDGTWRPLLFDGEPELPSAVLLTPAGDTLTGHRAWQAATSTPDRFVPAPRHSPEQQRLSIADTEVDVLDLIAATLRRVAEQAQITGGLPVEDVRLVVPAGWGPRRRTRLRHAAHRAGLAQPRLIEAPIAVAGHLLATGAQLPVGSFIAVCDVGAGAEVSVLRRGSAGFEVLATLADPAAGGTTIDDALTAALATPGSASSGDGARWGLLASVRAAKHALADRAAVTVPLPDTSAVVLTTAVLHEVARPVLDRVAHLVKETIAAAEISVHDLAGVYCVGGVARLPLLTEVLTEALGVTPIVVADPAMAAVRGAADAGAAGPGPVAAPPEVPVPPVRRAAAIAVPGFVSLGLISQFLLTPEWHGSLMYQEALLNWGELAMAAVFALIAALGAGTVLASTLAARNTPGNAPMGSAGSQTGTGILASASLGVAVAGMYAVVGSLYIGYPANGFLRWALLPIAPTVAVAAVMALIAVRQWRVPVGGWSQLLAFPTGTVITAGAGMALIQYSLVADRWPHLVLWIDLAGRVGGLLLGVGTVLAVVRQPILRLILGAPLTVITAALVSWQATGILGVIYAIAVAVWWLRQLWSELLRPDIPARPLR
;
A
#
# COMPACT_ATOMS: atom_id res chain seq x y z
N MET A 1 43.54 7.72 -4.32
CA MET A 1 42.71 6.62 -3.81
C MET A 1 41.76 7.21 -2.78
N GLN A 2 40.51 7.52 -3.16
CA GLN A 2 39.48 7.84 -2.16
C GLN A 2 39.25 6.55 -1.36
N ALA A 3 39.34 6.63 -0.03
CA ALA A 3 38.98 5.51 0.84
C ALA A 3 37.54 5.10 0.52
N GLU A 4 37.35 3.86 0.10
CA GLU A 4 36.05 3.30 -0.22
C GLU A 4 35.16 3.34 1.03
N GLN A 5 34.21 4.28 1.06
CA GLN A 5 33.35 4.49 2.22
C GLN A 5 32.46 3.27 2.45
N ALA A 6 32.60 2.64 3.61
CA ALA A 6 31.72 1.57 4.06
C ALA A 6 30.30 2.09 4.28
N ARG A 7 29.32 1.20 4.14
CA ARG A 7 27.90 1.45 4.41
C ARG A 7 27.48 0.70 5.66
N LEU A 8 26.76 1.35 6.55
CA LEU A 8 26.27 0.76 7.80
C LEU A 8 24.78 0.47 7.65
N ALA A 9 24.43 -0.82 7.62
CA ALA A 9 23.04 -1.25 7.71
C ALA A 9 22.73 -1.72 9.13
N ILE A 10 21.60 -1.29 9.68
CA ILE A 10 21.17 -1.61 11.04
C ILE A 10 19.72 -2.07 10.99
N ASP A 11 19.43 -3.22 11.60
CA ASP A 11 18.08 -3.61 11.98
C ASP A 11 17.90 -3.40 13.49
N CYS A 12 17.22 -2.31 13.85
CA CYS A 12 16.91 -1.96 15.23
C CYS A 12 15.62 -2.70 15.66
N GLY A 13 15.72 -4.02 15.84
CA GLY A 13 14.62 -4.90 16.21
C GLY A 13 14.07 -4.70 17.62
N GLY A 14 12.93 -5.35 17.89
CA GLY A 14 12.19 -5.20 19.14
C GLY A 14 12.85 -5.90 20.33
N ALA A 15 13.45 -7.05 20.09
CA ALA A 15 14.17 -7.83 21.09
C ALA A 15 15.70 -7.76 20.92
N THR A 16 16.17 -7.71 19.67
CA THR A 16 17.58 -7.68 19.28
C THR A 16 17.80 -6.66 18.18
N THR A 17 19.01 -6.10 18.14
CA THR A 17 19.51 -5.18 17.13
C THR A 17 20.69 -5.86 16.43
N THR A 18 20.66 -5.90 15.11
CA THR A 18 21.77 -6.43 14.29
C THR A 18 22.29 -5.35 13.37
N ALA A 19 23.57 -5.44 13.01
CA ALA A 19 24.18 -4.47 12.13
C ALA A 19 25.30 -5.09 11.30
N VAL A 20 25.48 -4.61 10.09
CA VAL A 20 26.58 -5.01 9.20
C VAL A 20 27.23 -3.78 8.58
N LEU A 21 28.54 -3.86 8.38
CA LEU A 21 29.27 -2.98 7.48
C LEU A 21 29.39 -3.67 6.12
N ALA A 22 29.10 -2.94 5.05
CA ALA A 22 29.30 -3.42 3.68
C ALA A 22 30.16 -2.44 2.89
N TRP A 23 31.12 -2.98 2.14
CA TRP A 23 32.03 -2.21 1.30
C TRP A 23 31.60 -2.23 -0.17
N PRO A 24 32.10 -1.31 -1.00
CA PRO A 24 31.80 -1.27 -2.44
C PRO A 24 32.21 -2.53 -3.21
N ASP A 25 33.22 -3.25 -2.73
CA ASP A 25 33.70 -4.52 -3.28
C ASP A 25 32.71 -5.70 -3.09
N GLY A 26 31.58 -5.45 -2.42
CA GLY A 26 30.56 -6.46 -2.14
C GLY A 26 30.85 -7.30 -0.90
N THR A 27 31.97 -7.06 -0.22
CA THR A 27 32.24 -7.68 1.07
C THR A 27 31.40 -7.03 2.16
N TRP A 28 31.01 -7.82 3.15
CA TRP A 28 30.32 -7.34 4.33
C TRP A 28 30.85 -8.05 5.58
N ARG A 29 30.73 -7.39 6.72
CA ARG A 29 31.11 -7.93 8.04
C ARG A 29 30.02 -7.59 9.05
N PRO A 30 29.54 -8.57 9.83
CA PRO A 30 28.64 -8.29 10.93
C PRO A 30 29.37 -7.54 12.05
N LEU A 31 28.66 -6.63 12.70
CA LEU A 31 29.16 -6.01 13.92
C LEU A 31 28.94 -6.96 15.09
N LEU A 32 30.01 -7.21 15.85
CA LEU A 32 29.97 -8.06 17.03
C LEU A 32 29.89 -7.19 18.30
N PHE A 33 28.93 -7.51 19.16
CA PHE A 33 28.67 -6.86 20.43
C PHE A 33 28.97 -7.83 21.55
N ASP A 34 30.04 -7.57 22.29
CA ASP A 34 30.54 -8.49 23.33
C ASP A 34 30.84 -9.91 22.78
N GLY A 35 31.25 -9.99 21.51
CA GLY A 35 31.57 -11.26 20.82
C GLY A 35 30.40 -11.85 20.01
N GLU A 36 29.18 -11.34 20.18
CA GLU A 36 27.97 -11.88 19.55
C GLU A 36 27.44 -10.97 18.44
N PRO A 37 26.89 -11.52 17.34
CA PRO A 37 26.36 -10.72 16.23
C PRO A 37 25.04 -9.98 16.54
N GLU A 38 24.37 -10.35 17.63
CA GLU A 38 23.08 -9.80 18.03
C GLU A 38 23.24 -9.00 19.33
N LEU A 39 22.89 -7.71 19.30
CA LEU A 39 22.82 -6.86 20.49
C LEU A 39 21.40 -6.91 21.05
N PRO A 40 21.14 -7.38 22.27
CA PRO A 40 19.82 -7.22 22.87
C PRO A 40 19.40 -5.73 22.88
N SER A 41 18.18 -5.42 22.44
CA SER A 41 17.71 -4.02 22.38
C SER A 41 17.38 -3.42 23.76
N ALA A 42 17.74 -4.14 24.83
CA ALA A 42 17.46 -3.78 26.22
C ALA A 42 18.40 -2.68 26.72
N VAL A 43 17.88 -1.86 27.63
CA VAL A 43 18.54 -0.67 28.15
C VAL A 43 18.36 -0.62 29.68
N LEU A 44 19.39 -0.19 30.40
CA LEU A 44 19.31 0.04 31.86
C LEU A 44 19.92 1.39 32.21
N LEU A 45 19.21 2.16 33.03
CA LEU A 45 19.74 3.44 33.55
C LEU A 45 20.48 3.21 34.86
N THR A 46 21.77 3.50 34.87
CA THR A 46 22.57 3.38 36.10
C THR A 46 22.19 4.49 37.09
N PRO A 47 22.44 4.31 38.40
CA PRO A 47 22.27 5.36 39.39
C PRO A 47 23.12 6.61 39.11
N ALA A 48 24.24 6.47 38.39
CA ALA A 48 25.11 7.57 37.99
C ALA A 48 24.56 8.41 36.82
N GLY A 49 23.47 7.95 36.17
CA GLY A 49 22.86 8.61 35.02
C GLY A 49 23.34 8.07 33.66
N ASP A 50 24.35 7.20 33.63
CA ASP A 50 24.80 6.53 32.41
C ASP A 50 23.84 5.42 31.98
N THR A 51 23.85 5.09 30.69
CA THR A 51 22.97 4.07 30.11
C THR A 51 23.77 2.82 29.72
N LEU A 52 23.40 1.65 30.26
CA LEU A 52 23.88 0.35 29.80
C LEU A 52 22.95 -0.19 28.72
N THR A 53 23.50 -0.89 27.73
CA THR A 53 22.74 -1.50 26.62
C THR A 53 23.11 -2.97 26.45
N GLY A 54 22.25 -3.76 25.81
CA GLY A 54 22.59 -5.12 25.42
C GLY A 54 22.66 -6.11 26.59
N HIS A 55 23.63 -7.03 26.50
CA HIS A 55 23.87 -8.06 27.51
C HIS A 55 24.19 -7.46 28.89
N ARG A 56 24.90 -6.32 28.92
CA ARG A 56 25.21 -5.62 30.18
C ARG A 56 23.96 -5.10 30.88
N ALA A 57 22.98 -4.61 30.12
CA ALA A 57 21.70 -4.19 30.67
C ALA A 57 20.93 -5.37 31.27
N TRP A 58 20.90 -6.52 30.58
CA TRP A 58 20.28 -7.76 31.08
C TRP A 58 20.96 -8.28 32.35
N GLN A 59 22.29 -8.26 32.41
CA GLN A 59 23.04 -8.70 33.60
C GLN A 59 22.77 -7.79 34.80
N ALA A 60 22.70 -6.47 34.61
CA ALA A 60 22.42 -5.53 35.70
C ALA A 60 20.94 -5.52 36.15
N ALA A 61 20.01 -6.03 35.32
CA ALA A 61 18.58 -6.09 35.63
C ALA A 61 18.26 -6.96 36.86
N THR A 62 19.12 -7.93 37.20
CA THR A 62 18.93 -8.77 38.39
C THR A 62 19.13 -7.99 39.70
N SER A 63 20.02 -7.00 39.70
CA SER A 63 20.34 -6.17 40.87
C SER A 63 19.53 -4.87 40.95
N THR A 64 19.19 -4.27 39.81
CA THR A 64 18.45 -2.99 39.74
C THR A 64 17.29 -3.09 38.74
N PRO A 65 16.27 -3.91 39.05
CA PRO A 65 15.18 -4.22 38.12
C PRO A 65 14.26 -3.04 37.81
N ASP A 66 14.13 -2.09 38.75
CA ASP A 66 13.34 -0.85 38.65
C ASP A 66 13.87 0.12 37.59
N ARG A 67 15.12 -0.08 37.15
CA ARG A 67 15.83 0.76 36.17
C ARG A 67 15.96 0.13 34.78
N PHE A 68 15.40 -1.05 34.60
CA PHE A 68 15.57 -1.86 33.39
C PHE A 68 14.41 -1.69 32.41
N VAL A 69 14.74 -1.52 31.13
CA VAL A 69 13.78 -1.46 30.02
C VAL A 69 14.17 -2.52 28.97
N PRO A 70 13.45 -3.65 28.88
CA PRO A 70 13.85 -4.77 28.02
C PRO A 70 13.68 -4.50 26.52
N ALA A 71 12.71 -3.68 26.13
CA ALA A 71 12.36 -3.43 24.73
C ALA A 71 11.78 -2.01 24.53
N PRO A 72 12.61 -0.94 24.54
CA PRO A 72 12.14 0.44 24.45
C PRO A 72 11.25 0.72 23.21
N ARG A 73 11.48 0.01 22.10
CA ARG A 73 10.73 0.14 20.85
C ARG A 73 9.26 -0.33 20.96
N HIS A 74 8.94 -1.20 21.92
CA HIS A 74 7.60 -1.77 22.11
C HIS A 74 6.64 -0.84 22.85
N SER A 75 7.12 0.30 23.36
CA SER A 75 6.29 1.35 23.96
C SER A 75 6.11 2.56 23.03
N PRO A 76 5.71 2.41 21.74
CA PRO A 76 5.69 3.54 20.81
C PRO A 76 4.57 4.55 21.11
N GLU A 77 3.60 4.24 21.97
CA GLU A 77 2.54 5.18 22.34
C GLU A 77 2.99 6.14 23.43
N GLN A 78 3.89 5.70 24.31
CA GLN A 78 4.47 6.50 25.37
C GLN A 78 5.71 7.24 24.85
N GLN A 79 5.70 8.57 24.94
CA GLN A 79 6.86 9.37 24.57
C GLN A 79 7.93 9.37 25.67
N ARG A 80 7.50 9.19 26.93
CA ARG A 80 8.37 9.13 28.10
C ARG A 80 8.00 7.95 28.98
N LEU A 81 8.99 7.44 29.69
CA LEU A 81 8.87 6.39 30.69
C LEU A 81 9.41 6.94 32.01
N SER A 82 8.70 6.68 33.11
CA SER A 82 9.23 6.89 34.46
C SER A 82 10.07 5.67 34.84
N ILE A 83 11.37 5.89 35.05
CA ILE A 83 12.36 4.85 35.40
C ILE A 83 13.04 5.31 36.69
N ALA A 84 12.80 4.60 37.80
CA ALA A 84 13.27 4.96 39.14
C ALA A 84 13.12 6.45 39.46
N ASP A 85 11.88 6.95 39.35
CA ASP A 85 11.46 8.34 39.58
C ASP A 85 12.07 9.39 38.62
N THR A 86 12.71 8.93 37.53
CA THR A 86 13.24 9.79 36.47
C THR A 86 12.43 9.63 35.19
N GLU A 87 11.91 10.74 34.65
CA GLU A 87 11.24 10.76 33.36
C GLU A 87 12.26 10.77 32.21
N VAL A 88 12.26 9.70 31.41
CA VAL A 88 13.20 9.52 30.29
C VAL A 88 12.45 9.39 28.97
N ASP A 89 12.91 10.10 27.94
CA ASP A 89 12.36 10.00 26.59
C ASP A 89 12.73 8.64 25.98
N VAL A 90 11.72 7.92 25.46
CA VAL A 90 11.93 6.61 24.82
C VAL A 90 12.91 6.71 23.65
N LEU A 91 12.95 7.86 22.96
CA LEU A 91 13.92 8.10 21.89
C LEU A 91 15.36 8.09 22.39
N ASP A 92 15.63 8.53 23.62
CA ASP A 92 16.99 8.52 24.18
C ASP A 92 17.44 7.09 24.50
N LEU A 93 16.52 6.23 24.93
CA LEU A 93 16.78 4.80 25.14
C LEU A 93 17.12 4.10 23.81
N ILE A 94 16.34 4.35 22.76
CA ILE A 94 16.62 3.81 21.41
C ILE A 94 17.94 4.38 20.88
N ALA A 95 18.20 5.67 21.08
CA ALA A 95 19.43 6.32 20.67
C ALA A 95 20.66 5.74 21.39
N ALA A 96 20.54 5.33 22.66
CA ALA A 96 21.63 4.67 23.38
C ALA A 96 22.04 3.35 22.71
N THR A 97 21.07 2.52 22.30
CA THR A 97 21.34 1.29 21.55
C THR A 97 21.98 1.58 20.19
N LEU A 98 21.47 2.57 19.45
CA LEU A 98 22.05 2.98 18.16
C LEU A 98 23.45 3.59 18.30
N ARG A 99 23.74 4.28 19.40
CA ARG A 99 25.07 4.83 19.69
C ARG A 99 26.07 3.70 19.92
N ARG A 100 25.67 2.64 20.63
CA ARG A 100 26.48 1.43 20.78
C ARG A 100 26.79 0.77 19.43
N VAL A 101 25.83 0.76 18.50
CA VAL A 101 26.05 0.30 17.12
C VAL A 101 27.04 1.21 16.38
N ALA A 102 26.90 2.53 16.49
CA ALA A 102 27.80 3.49 15.87
C ALA A 102 29.24 3.36 16.36
N GLU A 103 29.45 3.23 17.67
CA GLU A 103 30.76 2.98 18.29
C GLU A 103 31.38 1.68 17.74
N GLN A 104 30.61 0.60 17.69
CA GLN A 104 31.09 -0.67 17.19
C GLN A 104 31.41 -0.61 15.68
N ALA A 105 30.63 0.14 14.91
CA ALA A 105 30.88 0.39 13.49
C ALA A 105 32.20 1.15 13.29
N GLN A 106 32.47 2.16 14.11
CA GLN A 106 33.74 2.91 14.06
C GLN A 106 34.94 2.04 14.44
N ILE A 107 34.82 1.21 15.48
CA ILE A 107 35.88 0.26 15.88
C ILE A 107 36.19 -0.72 14.75
N THR A 108 35.15 -1.21 14.07
CA THR A 108 35.29 -2.25 13.03
C THR A 108 35.73 -1.66 11.67
N GLY A 109 35.22 -0.49 11.30
CA GLY A 109 35.44 0.16 10.01
C GLY A 109 36.53 1.24 9.99
N GLY A 110 37.02 1.69 11.15
CA GLY A 110 38.12 2.66 11.30
C GLY A 110 37.78 4.13 11.03
N LEU A 111 36.66 4.42 10.37
CA LEU A 111 36.19 5.77 10.04
C LEU A 111 34.69 5.93 10.36
N PRO A 112 34.20 7.16 10.61
CA PRO A 112 32.77 7.43 10.72
C PRO A 112 32.07 7.09 9.39
N VAL A 113 30.92 6.42 9.49
CA VAL A 113 30.15 5.95 8.33
C VAL A 113 29.08 6.99 7.94
N GLU A 114 29.11 7.43 6.68
CA GLU A 114 28.16 8.43 6.14
C GLU A 114 26.88 7.80 5.54
N ASP A 115 26.99 6.64 4.87
CA ASP A 115 25.81 5.91 4.34
C ASP A 115 25.25 4.99 5.42
N VAL A 116 24.22 5.47 6.13
CA VAL A 116 23.49 4.72 7.15
C VAL A 116 22.14 4.27 6.61
N ARG A 117 21.84 2.99 6.78
CA ARG A 117 20.57 2.37 6.34
C ARG A 117 19.90 1.70 7.53
N LEU A 118 18.65 2.05 7.78
CA LEU A 118 17.86 1.46 8.86
C LEU A 118 16.75 0.60 8.28
N VAL A 119 16.73 -0.66 8.68
CA VAL A 119 15.62 -1.57 8.40
C VAL A 119 14.42 -1.15 9.23
N VAL A 120 13.26 -1.06 8.58
CA VAL A 120 11.98 -0.76 9.23
C VAL A 120 10.90 -1.75 8.79
N PRO A 121 9.94 -2.10 9.67
CA PRO A 121 8.80 -2.91 9.28
C PRO A 121 7.95 -2.20 8.21
N ALA A 122 7.41 -2.94 7.25
CA ALA A 122 6.67 -2.35 6.13
C ALA A 122 5.37 -1.69 6.60
N GLY A 123 4.71 -2.28 7.61
CA GLY A 123 3.47 -1.77 8.19
C GLY A 123 3.63 -0.46 8.99
N TRP A 124 4.86 0.04 9.19
CA TRP A 124 5.07 1.27 9.96
C TRP A 124 4.65 2.53 9.21
N GLY A 125 3.72 3.29 9.82
CA GLY A 125 3.34 4.62 9.35
C GLY A 125 4.41 5.71 9.56
N PRO A 126 4.19 6.92 9.00
CA PRO A 126 5.18 8.00 8.98
C PRO A 126 5.71 8.41 10.35
N ARG A 127 4.85 8.44 11.38
CA ARG A 127 5.24 8.83 12.75
C ARG A 127 6.35 7.94 13.33
N ARG A 128 6.22 6.62 13.20
CA ARG A 128 7.22 5.66 13.73
C ARG A 128 8.53 5.77 12.96
N ARG A 129 8.45 5.90 11.63
CA ARG A 129 9.61 6.11 10.75
C ARG A 129 10.39 7.38 11.09
N THR A 130 9.69 8.51 11.29
CA THR A 130 10.31 9.77 11.69
C THR A 130 10.95 9.70 13.07
N ARG A 131 10.29 9.05 14.05
CA ARG A 131 10.87 8.83 15.38
C ARG A 131 12.17 8.04 15.33
N LEU A 132 12.24 6.97 14.53
CA LEU A 132 13.48 6.21 14.39
C LEU A 132 14.61 7.05 13.78
N ARG A 133 14.31 7.92 12.79
CA ARG A 133 15.29 8.89 12.26
C ARG A 133 15.78 9.85 13.33
N HIS A 134 14.90 10.34 14.21
CA HIS A 134 15.29 11.19 15.32
C HIS A 134 16.18 10.44 16.33
N ALA A 135 15.86 9.19 16.67
CA ALA A 135 16.72 8.37 17.52
C ALA A 135 18.12 8.17 16.91
N ALA A 136 18.20 7.91 15.61
CA ALA A 136 19.48 7.80 14.89
C ALA A 136 20.27 9.12 14.93
N HIS A 137 19.60 10.25 14.74
CA HIS A 137 20.22 11.57 14.85
C HIS A 137 20.76 11.83 16.27
N ARG A 138 19.98 11.50 17.32
CA ARG A 138 20.43 11.59 18.74
C ARG A 138 21.57 10.61 19.08
N ALA A 139 21.71 9.53 18.31
CA ALA A 139 22.82 8.60 18.42
C ALA A 139 24.11 9.09 17.74
N GLY A 140 24.05 10.20 16.99
CA GLY A 140 25.18 10.72 16.22
C GLY A 140 25.38 10.05 14.86
N LEU A 141 24.39 9.28 14.38
CA LEU A 141 24.43 8.69 13.04
C LEU A 141 24.06 9.74 11.97
N ALA A 142 24.65 9.60 10.78
CA ALA A 142 24.24 10.34 9.60
C ALA A 142 22.75 10.09 9.26
N GLN A 143 22.14 10.99 8.48
CA GLN A 143 20.71 10.89 8.15
C GLN A 143 20.40 9.55 7.46
N PRO A 144 19.64 8.65 8.10
CA PRO A 144 19.53 7.29 7.60
C PRO A 144 18.50 7.17 6.47
N ARG A 145 18.84 6.34 5.48
CA ARG A 145 17.87 5.83 4.51
C ARG A 145 17.08 4.70 5.16
N LEU A 146 15.75 4.81 5.17
CA LEU A 146 14.90 3.73 5.70
C LEU A 146 14.65 2.72 4.58
N ILE A 147 14.88 1.44 4.86
CA ILE A 147 14.63 0.32 3.96
C ILE A 147 13.60 -0.59 4.60
N GLU A 148 12.57 -0.98 3.85
CA GLU A 148 11.54 -1.87 4.37
C GLU A 148 12.08 -3.29 4.47
N ALA A 149 11.92 -3.92 5.65
CA ALA A 149 12.40 -5.27 5.94
C ALA A 149 12.03 -6.30 4.86
N PRO A 150 10.75 -6.44 4.44
CA PRO A 150 10.41 -7.46 3.44
C PRO A 150 11.02 -7.17 2.07
N ILE A 151 11.19 -5.89 1.69
CA ILE A 151 11.86 -5.51 0.43
C ILE A 151 13.36 -5.81 0.50
N ALA A 152 14.00 -5.53 1.65
CA ALA A 152 15.40 -5.85 1.88
C ALA A 152 15.64 -7.36 1.76
N VAL A 153 14.83 -8.17 2.43
CA VAL A 153 14.87 -9.64 2.37
C VAL A 153 14.67 -10.12 0.94
N ALA A 154 13.66 -9.62 0.23
CA ALA A 154 13.41 -10.02 -1.15
C ALA A 154 14.57 -9.65 -2.10
N GLY A 155 15.20 -8.49 -1.90
CA GLY A 155 16.42 -8.11 -2.60
C GLY A 155 17.59 -9.03 -2.28
N HIS A 156 17.74 -9.41 -1.01
CA HIS A 156 18.77 -10.36 -0.56
C HIS A 156 18.59 -11.74 -1.18
N LEU A 157 17.35 -12.22 -1.30
CA LEU A 157 17.02 -13.49 -1.97
C LEU A 157 17.47 -13.48 -3.43
N LEU A 158 17.21 -12.39 -4.17
CA LEU A 158 17.70 -12.24 -5.55
C LEU A 158 19.23 -12.26 -5.62
N ALA A 159 19.90 -11.51 -4.73
CA ALA A 159 21.36 -11.43 -4.68
C ALA A 159 22.01 -12.78 -4.35
N THR A 160 21.32 -13.64 -3.61
CA THR A 160 21.79 -14.98 -3.23
C THR A 160 21.34 -16.08 -4.20
N GLY A 161 20.72 -15.72 -5.32
CA GLY A 161 20.44 -16.64 -6.43
C GLY A 161 19.01 -17.18 -6.50
N ALA A 162 18.08 -16.68 -5.68
CA ALA A 162 16.67 -17.04 -5.81
C ALA A 162 16.11 -16.54 -7.15
N GLN A 163 15.46 -17.43 -7.90
CA GLN A 163 14.85 -17.11 -9.17
C GLN A 163 13.41 -16.61 -8.97
N LEU A 164 13.23 -15.29 -8.96
CA LEU A 164 11.93 -14.63 -8.82
C LEU A 164 11.63 -13.79 -10.07
N PRO A 165 10.92 -14.36 -11.08
CA PRO A 165 10.58 -13.67 -12.31
C PRO A 165 9.71 -12.44 -12.07
N VAL A 166 9.80 -11.45 -12.96
CA VAL A 166 8.87 -10.31 -12.93
C VAL A 166 7.43 -10.82 -13.02
N GLY A 167 6.58 -10.36 -12.10
CA GLY A 167 5.19 -10.78 -11.95
C GLY A 167 4.98 -11.82 -10.84
N SER A 168 6.03 -12.48 -10.33
CA SER A 168 5.88 -13.47 -9.25
C SER A 168 5.46 -12.85 -7.93
N PHE A 169 4.65 -13.57 -7.16
CA PHE A 169 4.30 -13.20 -5.78
C PHE A 169 5.14 -13.99 -4.78
N ILE A 170 5.55 -13.36 -3.68
CA ILE A 170 6.21 -14.04 -2.56
C ILE A 170 5.60 -13.55 -1.25
N ALA A 171 5.60 -14.40 -0.23
CA ALA A 171 5.31 -13.99 1.13
C ALA A 171 6.60 -13.96 1.93
N VAL A 172 6.89 -12.86 2.63
CA VAL A 172 7.97 -12.77 3.61
C VAL A 172 7.35 -12.79 5.00
N CYS A 173 7.67 -13.81 5.78
CA CYS A 173 7.21 -14.03 7.14
C CYS A 173 8.37 -13.73 8.10
N ASP A 174 8.38 -12.54 8.70
CA ASP A 174 9.35 -12.14 9.71
C ASP A 174 8.83 -12.49 11.11
N VAL A 175 9.45 -13.49 11.74
CA VAL A 175 9.10 -13.98 13.08
C VAL A 175 10.24 -13.65 14.04
N GLY A 176 10.19 -12.44 14.59
CA GLY A 176 11.12 -11.93 15.60
C GLY A 176 10.50 -11.93 17.00
N ALA A 177 10.50 -10.76 17.65
CA ALA A 177 9.85 -10.57 18.95
C ALA A 177 8.31 -10.75 18.88
N GLY A 178 7.73 -10.27 17.78
CA GLY A 178 6.39 -10.61 17.28
C GLY A 178 6.51 -11.07 15.83
N ALA A 179 5.39 -11.22 15.12
CA ALA A 179 5.39 -11.56 13.70
C ALA A 179 4.90 -10.40 12.83
N GLU A 180 5.54 -10.21 11.69
CA GLU A 180 5.05 -9.39 10.59
C GLU A 180 5.12 -10.22 9.29
N VAL A 181 4.01 -10.29 8.56
CA VAL A 181 3.96 -10.97 7.27
C VAL A 181 3.66 -9.94 6.20
N SER A 182 4.41 -9.98 5.10
CA SER A 182 4.18 -9.14 3.93
C SER A 182 4.13 -9.97 2.66
N VAL A 183 3.11 -9.73 1.83
CA VAL A 183 3.03 -10.29 0.48
C VAL A 183 3.58 -9.26 -0.50
N LEU A 184 4.53 -9.69 -1.32
CA LEU A 184 5.23 -8.85 -2.29
C LEU A 184 4.97 -9.34 -3.71
N ARG A 185 4.95 -8.41 -4.65
CA ARG A 185 5.00 -8.68 -6.09
C ARG A 185 6.34 -8.24 -6.66
N ARG A 186 6.98 -9.09 -7.45
CA ARG A 186 8.17 -8.72 -8.22
C ARG A 186 7.79 -7.83 -9.40
N GLY A 187 8.19 -6.57 -9.37
CA GLY A 187 8.14 -5.65 -10.51
C GLY A 187 9.43 -5.69 -11.35
N SER A 188 9.47 -4.93 -12.44
CA SER A 188 10.65 -4.83 -13.30
C SER A 188 11.85 -4.17 -12.61
N ALA A 189 11.61 -3.21 -11.72
CA ALA A 189 12.66 -2.44 -11.03
C ALA A 189 12.80 -2.77 -9.53
N GLY A 190 11.94 -3.61 -8.95
CA GLY A 190 11.89 -3.78 -7.49
C GLY A 190 10.82 -4.76 -7.02
N PHE A 191 10.56 -4.75 -5.72
CA PHE A 191 9.42 -5.43 -5.12
C PHE A 191 8.40 -4.39 -4.65
N GLU A 192 7.13 -4.71 -4.84
CA GLU A 192 5.99 -3.91 -4.38
C GLU A 192 5.28 -4.68 -3.26
N VAL A 193 4.97 -4.01 -2.15
CA VAL A 193 4.20 -4.59 -1.04
C VAL A 193 2.71 -4.52 -1.37
N LEU A 194 2.04 -5.68 -1.41
CA LEU A 194 0.59 -5.76 -1.66
C LEU A 194 -0.22 -5.70 -0.36
N ALA A 195 0.22 -6.44 0.65
CA ALA A 195 -0.40 -6.47 1.96
C ALA A 195 0.66 -6.72 3.03
N THR A 196 0.46 -6.12 4.21
CA THR A 196 1.26 -6.37 5.40
C THR A 196 0.34 -6.46 6.61
N LEU A 197 0.44 -7.53 7.39
CA LEU A 197 -0.19 -7.67 8.69
C LEU A 197 0.86 -8.02 9.74
N ALA A 198 0.63 -7.62 10.99
CA ALA A 198 1.53 -7.89 12.09
C ALA A 198 0.75 -8.27 13.36
N ASP A 199 1.30 -9.21 14.13
CA ASP A 199 0.80 -9.62 15.44
C ASP A 199 1.96 -9.55 16.47
N PRO A 200 1.94 -8.55 17.38
CA PRO A 200 2.94 -8.43 18.44
C PRO A 200 3.00 -9.61 19.41
N ALA A 201 1.92 -10.40 19.52
CA ALA A 201 1.83 -11.57 20.39
C ALA A 201 2.15 -12.89 19.69
N ALA A 202 2.47 -12.87 18.39
CA ALA A 202 2.85 -14.04 17.61
C ALA A 202 4.37 -14.07 17.38
N GLY A 203 5.16 -14.22 18.44
CA GLY A 203 6.61 -14.27 18.28
C GLY A 203 7.39 -14.69 19.52
N GLY A 204 8.70 -14.46 19.47
CA GLY A 204 9.65 -14.97 20.44
C GLY A 204 9.40 -14.47 21.85
N THR A 205 8.90 -13.25 22.04
CA THR A 205 8.62 -12.70 23.38
C THR A 205 7.53 -13.48 24.09
N THR A 206 6.46 -13.85 23.38
CA THR A 206 5.37 -14.65 23.97
C THR A 206 5.82 -16.08 24.27
N ILE A 207 6.71 -16.66 23.47
CA ILE A 207 7.34 -17.96 23.76
C ILE A 207 8.21 -17.86 25.03
N ASP A 208 9.01 -16.80 25.15
CA ASP A 208 9.87 -16.57 26.33
C ASP A 208 9.03 -16.42 27.60
N ASP A 209 7.95 -15.65 27.55
CA ASP A 209 7.04 -15.45 28.68
C ASP A 209 6.33 -16.75 29.07
N ALA A 210 5.87 -17.54 28.10
CA ALA A 210 5.20 -18.81 28.36
C ALA A 210 6.14 -19.86 28.97
N LEU A 211 7.39 -19.96 28.48
CA LEU A 211 8.41 -20.82 29.09
C LEU A 211 8.79 -20.36 30.49
N THR A 212 8.92 -19.04 30.70
CA THR A 212 9.21 -18.46 32.01
C THR A 212 8.10 -18.79 32.99
N ALA A 213 6.84 -18.65 32.58
CA ALA A 213 5.68 -19.00 33.39
C ALA A 213 5.62 -20.51 33.71
N ALA A 214 5.99 -21.38 32.76
CA ALA A 214 6.04 -22.83 32.97
C ALA A 214 7.13 -23.26 33.97
N LEU A 215 8.25 -22.53 34.04
CA LEU A 215 9.38 -22.82 34.92
C LEU A 215 9.30 -22.08 36.27
N ALA A 216 8.48 -21.04 36.38
CA ALA A 216 8.30 -20.31 37.63
C ALA A 216 7.59 -21.17 38.68
N THR A 217 8.13 -21.22 39.91
CA THR A 217 7.51 -21.95 41.02
C THR A 217 6.52 -21.05 41.77
N PRO A 218 5.23 -21.41 41.88
CA PRO A 218 4.25 -20.63 42.64
C PRO A 218 4.66 -20.53 44.11
N GLY A 219 4.74 -19.31 44.66
CA GLY A 219 5.04 -19.09 46.07
C GLY A 219 6.53 -19.09 46.46
N SER A 220 7.45 -19.04 45.48
CA SER A 220 8.90 -18.92 45.71
C SER A 220 9.27 -17.63 46.44
N ALA A 221 10.31 -17.68 47.28
CA ALA A 221 10.86 -16.52 47.99
C ALA A 221 11.48 -15.47 47.02
N SER A 222 11.85 -15.87 45.80
CA SER A 222 12.28 -15.01 44.69
C SER A 222 11.13 -14.34 43.91
N SER A 223 10.18 -13.71 44.59
CA SER A 223 9.05 -12.99 43.97
C SER A 223 9.39 -11.56 43.51
N GLY A 224 10.66 -11.14 43.62
CA GLY A 224 11.13 -9.83 43.18
C GLY A 224 11.43 -9.77 41.68
N ASP A 225 11.26 -8.59 41.07
CA ASP A 225 11.46 -8.36 39.63
C ASP A 225 12.87 -8.74 39.13
N GLY A 226 13.90 -8.62 39.98
CA GLY A 226 15.27 -9.01 39.61
C GLY A 226 15.42 -10.50 39.32
N ALA A 227 14.81 -11.36 40.13
CA ALA A 227 14.82 -12.81 39.90
C ALA A 227 14.02 -13.19 38.65
N ARG A 228 12.91 -12.49 38.39
CA ARG A 228 12.12 -12.63 37.16
C ARG A 228 12.95 -12.30 35.92
N TRP A 229 13.70 -11.20 35.93
CA TRP A 229 14.57 -10.84 34.79
C TRP A 229 15.72 -11.83 34.60
N GLY A 230 16.32 -12.33 35.69
CA GLY A 230 17.35 -13.36 35.63
C GLY A 230 16.85 -14.69 35.05
N LEU A 231 15.65 -15.12 35.46
CA LEU A 231 15.00 -16.30 34.89
C LEU A 231 14.67 -16.10 33.40
N LEU A 232 14.07 -14.97 33.04
CA LEU A 232 13.73 -14.66 31.65
C LEU A 232 14.99 -14.64 30.75
N ALA A 233 16.10 -14.08 31.24
CA ALA A 233 17.38 -14.12 30.51
C ALA A 233 17.88 -15.55 30.29
N SER A 234 17.77 -16.41 31.31
CA SER A 234 18.16 -17.83 31.23
C SER A 234 17.27 -18.61 30.27
N VAL A 235 15.96 -18.35 30.28
CA VAL A 235 14.98 -18.94 29.36
C VAL A 235 15.25 -18.53 27.92
N ARG A 236 15.53 -17.25 27.66
CA ARG A 236 15.89 -16.76 26.32
C ARG A 236 17.13 -17.45 25.77
N ALA A 237 18.17 -17.58 26.59
CA ALA A 237 19.39 -18.30 26.22
C ALA A 237 19.11 -19.78 25.94
N ALA A 238 18.27 -20.43 26.75
CA ALA A 238 17.87 -21.81 26.56
C ALA A 238 17.08 -22.02 25.26
N LYS A 239 16.09 -21.15 24.97
CA LYS A 239 15.32 -21.18 23.73
C LYS A 239 16.22 -21.09 22.50
N HIS A 240 17.19 -20.17 22.49
CA HIS A 240 18.13 -20.04 21.39
C HIS A 240 19.02 -21.28 21.25
N ALA A 241 19.55 -21.81 22.35
CA ALA A 241 20.38 -23.02 22.32
C ALA A 241 19.59 -24.27 21.88
N LEU A 242 18.30 -24.35 22.17
CA LEU A 242 17.41 -25.44 21.75
C LEU A 242 17.04 -25.40 20.26
N ALA A 243 17.38 -24.34 19.52
CA ALA A 243 17.26 -24.35 18.07
C ALA A 243 18.20 -25.40 17.43
N ASP A 244 19.37 -25.63 18.04
CA ASP A 244 20.40 -26.54 17.51
C ASP A 244 20.72 -27.72 18.47
N ARG A 245 20.10 -27.77 19.64
CA ARG A 245 20.34 -28.80 20.68
C ARG A 245 19.03 -29.45 21.12
N ALA A 246 19.07 -30.75 21.43
CA ALA A 246 17.90 -31.48 21.91
C ALA A 246 17.47 -31.12 23.35
N ALA A 247 18.43 -30.70 24.19
CA ALA A 247 18.19 -30.34 25.58
C ALA A 247 19.24 -29.34 26.11
N VAL A 248 18.84 -28.49 27.06
CA VAL A 248 19.67 -27.48 27.71
C VAL A 248 19.32 -27.40 29.19
N THR A 249 20.33 -27.30 30.05
CA THR A 249 20.13 -27.06 31.49
C THR A 249 19.93 -25.57 31.75
N VAL A 250 18.80 -25.21 32.36
CA VAL A 250 18.41 -23.85 32.70
C VAL A 250 18.60 -23.65 34.20
N PRO A 251 19.49 -22.74 34.64
CA PRO A 251 19.61 -22.40 36.04
C PRO A 251 18.34 -21.70 36.53
N LEU A 252 17.84 -22.12 37.70
CA LEU A 252 16.72 -21.48 38.38
C LEU A 252 17.26 -20.72 39.60
N PRO A 253 16.64 -19.58 39.99
CA PRO A 253 17.15 -18.76 41.08
C PRO A 253 17.13 -19.44 42.45
N ASP A 254 16.08 -20.23 42.76
CA ASP A 254 15.83 -20.78 44.10
C ASP A 254 15.82 -22.32 44.16
N THR A 255 16.01 -23.01 43.04
CA THR A 255 15.87 -24.46 42.93
C THR A 255 16.96 -25.08 42.07
N SER A 256 17.00 -26.41 42.04
CA SER A 256 17.91 -27.14 41.16
C SER A 256 17.63 -26.78 39.70
N ALA A 257 18.70 -26.67 38.91
CA ALA A 257 18.58 -26.39 37.49
C ALA A 257 17.70 -27.45 36.79
N VAL A 258 16.87 -26.99 35.86
CA VAL A 258 15.92 -27.86 35.13
C VAL A 258 16.46 -28.09 33.72
N VAL A 259 16.32 -29.31 33.23
CA VAL A 259 16.62 -29.65 31.84
C VAL A 259 15.40 -29.33 30.98
N LEU A 260 15.52 -28.30 30.14
CA LEU A 260 14.51 -27.96 29.13
C LEU A 260 14.84 -28.73 27.84
N THR A 261 13.85 -29.40 27.26
CA THR A 261 14.00 -30.17 26.01
C THR A 261 13.30 -29.49 24.85
N THR A 262 13.67 -29.86 23.62
CA THR A 262 12.97 -29.39 22.40
C THR A 262 11.49 -29.75 22.41
N ALA A 263 11.11 -30.90 22.98
CA ALA A 263 9.71 -31.30 23.12
C ALA A 263 8.89 -30.31 23.95
N VAL A 264 9.42 -29.88 25.11
CA VAL A 264 8.74 -28.88 25.96
C VAL A 264 8.67 -27.52 25.26
N LEU A 265 9.77 -27.12 24.59
CA LEU A 265 9.77 -25.90 23.78
C LEU A 265 8.69 -25.97 22.68
N HIS A 266 8.56 -27.11 22.01
CA HIS A 266 7.59 -27.28 20.93
C HIS A 266 6.15 -27.19 21.45
N GLU A 267 5.85 -27.83 22.58
CA GLU A 267 4.53 -27.76 23.23
C GLU A 267 4.15 -26.32 23.57
N VAL A 268 5.08 -25.55 24.15
CA VAL A 268 4.86 -24.15 24.54
C VAL A 268 4.82 -23.20 23.33
N ALA A 269 5.64 -23.45 22.31
CA ALA A 269 5.72 -22.60 21.14
C ALA A 269 4.55 -22.83 20.16
N ARG A 270 3.98 -24.04 20.10
CA ARG A 270 2.94 -24.42 19.12
C ARG A 270 1.77 -23.43 19.06
N PRO A 271 1.12 -23.02 20.18
CA PRO A 271 0.01 -22.05 20.11
C PRO A 271 0.41 -20.67 19.58
N VAL A 272 1.68 -20.26 19.78
CA VAL A 272 2.20 -18.99 19.25
C VAL A 272 2.44 -19.11 17.74
N LEU A 273 3.02 -20.23 17.30
CA LEU A 273 3.30 -20.48 15.88
C LEU A 273 2.02 -20.73 15.08
N ASP A 274 0.97 -21.31 15.68
CA ASP A 274 -0.35 -21.42 15.04
C ASP A 274 -0.95 -20.03 14.74
N ARG A 275 -0.71 -19.02 15.60
CA ARG A 275 -1.07 -17.61 15.31
C ARG A 275 -0.27 -17.05 14.14
N VAL A 276 1.03 -17.37 14.04
CA VAL A 276 1.86 -16.98 12.89
C VAL A 276 1.28 -17.56 11.61
N ALA A 277 0.90 -18.84 11.60
CA ALA A 277 0.28 -19.48 10.45
C ALA A 277 -1.06 -18.83 10.06
N HIS A 278 -1.88 -18.46 11.05
CA HIS A 278 -3.11 -17.72 10.80
C HIS A 278 -2.82 -16.34 10.19
N LEU A 279 -1.85 -15.60 10.72
CA LEU A 279 -1.43 -14.30 10.20
C LEU A 279 -0.94 -14.38 8.75
N VAL A 280 -0.20 -15.45 8.39
CA VAL A 280 0.22 -15.69 7.00
C VAL A 280 -0.99 -15.87 6.09
N LYS A 281 -1.97 -16.70 6.47
CA LYS A 281 -3.21 -16.90 5.70
C LYS A 281 -4.00 -15.60 5.50
N GLU A 282 -4.16 -14.82 6.58
CA GLU A 282 -4.87 -13.55 6.51
C GLU A 282 -4.15 -12.54 5.62
N THR A 283 -2.83 -12.51 5.64
CA THR A 283 -2.05 -11.58 4.81
C THR A 283 -2.13 -11.95 3.33
N ILE A 284 -2.09 -13.25 3.02
CA ILE A 284 -2.28 -13.77 1.65
C ILE A 284 -3.68 -13.42 1.15
N ALA A 285 -4.71 -13.63 1.97
CA ALA A 285 -6.07 -13.26 1.63
C ALA A 285 -6.24 -11.73 1.45
N ALA A 286 -5.60 -10.92 2.29
CA ALA A 286 -5.62 -9.46 2.19
C ALA A 286 -4.90 -8.94 0.93
N ALA A 287 -3.98 -9.73 0.36
CA ALA A 287 -3.35 -9.44 -0.93
C ALA A 287 -4.20 -9.90 -2.14
N GLU A 288 -5.41 -10.45 -1.90
CA GLU A 288 -6.35 -10.94 -2.92
C GLU A 288 -5.76 -12.02 -3.84
N ILE A 289 -4.89 -12.89 -3.30
CA ILE A 289 -4.28 -14.02 -4.02
C ILE A 289 -4.46 -15.34 -3.25
N SER A 290 -4.22 -16.46 -3.93
CA SER A 290 -4.16 -17.80 -3.33
C SER A 290 -2.73 -18.13 -2.88
N VAL A 291 -2.60 -19.06 -1.93
CA VAL A 291 -1.31 -19.64 -1.53
C VAL A 291 -0.58 -20.26 -2.74
N HIS A 292 -1.32 -20.81 -3.71
CA HIS A 292 -0.76 -21.41 -4.93
C HIS A 292 -0.23 -20.38 -5.94
N ASP A 293 -0.58 -19.10 -5.79
CA ASP A 293 -0.04 -18.03 -6.65
C ASP A 293 1.35 -17.56 -6.19
N LEU A 294 1.78 -17.97 -4.98
CA LEU A 294 3.07 -17.64 -4.43
C LEU A 294 4.17 -18.51 -5.04
N ALA A 295 5.24 -17.87 -5.50
CA ALA A 295 6.49 -18.53 -5.85
C ALA A 295 7.22 -19.08 -4.61
N GLY A 296 6.89 -18.58 -3.41
CA GLY A 296 7.41 -19.11 -2.15
C GLY A 296 6.98 -18.29 -0.94
N VAL A 297 7.02 -18.94 0.22
CA VAL A 297 6.89 -18.33 1.55
C VAL A 297 8.27 -18.36 2.19
N TYR A 298 8.84 -17.19 2.47
CA TYR A 298 10.20 -17.04 3.00
C TYR A 298 10.16 -16.61 4.46
N CYS A 299 10.72 -17.41 5.35
CA CYS A 299 10.77 -17.14 6.78
C CYS A 299 12.08 -16.48 7.19
N VAL A 300 11.98 -15.37 7.91
CA VAL A 300 13.09 -14.60 8.48
C VAL A 300 12.83 -14.30 9.97
N GLY A 301 13.80 -13.70 10.64
CA GLY A 301 13.71 -13.40 12.07
C GLY A 301 14.27 -14.53 12.96
N GLY A 302 14.52 -14.23 14.22
CA GLY A 302 15.20 -15.15 15.14
C GLY A 302 14.43 -16.45 15.42
N VAL A 303 13.09 -16.40 15.42
CA VAL A 303 12.23 -17.57 15.68
C VAL A 303 12.18 -18.50 14.46
N ALA A 304 12.50 -18.01 13.26
CA ALA A 304 12.55 -18.85 12.06
C ALA A 304 13.63 -19.94 12.10
N ARG A 305 14.55 -19.90 13.08
CA ARG A 305 15.50 -20.98 13.36
C ARG A 305 14.84 -22.21 13.99
N LEU A 306 13.66 -22.07 14.61
CA LEU A 306 12.95 -23.19 15.23
C LEU A 306 12.34 -24.09 14.13
N PRO A 307 12.71 -25.37 14.04
CA PRO A 307 12.18 -26.28 13.02
C PRO A 307 10.64 -26.37 13.04
N LEU A 308 10.04 -26.28 14.23
CA LEU A 308 8.59 -26.29 14.41
C LEU A 308 7.84 -25.22 13.60
N LEU A 309 8.45 -24.05 13.32
CA LEU A 309 7.79 -23.03 12.48
C LEU A 309 7.50 -23.59 11.08
N THR A 310 8.46 -24.30 10.50
CA THR A 310 8.32 -24.88 9.16
C THR A 310 7.24 -25.96 9.14
N GLU A 311 7.18 -26.79 10.18
CA GLU A 311 6.15 -27.82 10.35
C GLU A 311 4.75 -27.21 10.42
N VAL A 312 4.55 -26.25 11.33
CA VAL A 312 3.25 -25.57 11.56
C VAL A 312 2.77 -24.83 10.30
N LEU A 313 3.67 -24.12 9.62
CA LEU A 313 3.33 -23.42 8.38
C LEU A 313 3.03 -24.41 7.24
N THR A 314 3.74 -25.53 7.14
CA THR A 314 3.46 -26.56 6.13
C THR A 314 2.09 -27.19 6.35
N GLU A 315 1.78 -27.58 7.60
CA GLU A 315 0.46 -28.10 7.98
C GLU A 315 -0.66 -27.10 7.67
N ALA A 316 -0.43 -25.82 7.95
CA ALA A 316 -1.44 -24.80 7.76
C ALA A 316 -1.65 -24.41 6.29
N LEU A 317 -0.58 -24.24 5.52
CA LEU A 317 -0.63 -23.66 4.17
C LEU A 317 -0.67 -24.72 3.06
N GLY A 318 -0.27 -25.96 3.34
CA GLY A 318 -0.09 -27.01 2.33
C GLY A 318 1.10 -26.77 1.39
N VAL A 319 1.95 -25.78 1.69
CA VAL A 319 3.20 -25.48 0.99
C VAL A 319 4.33 -25.35 2.01
N THR A 320 5.50 -25.87 1.67
CA THR A 320 6.66 -25.82 2.56
C THR A 320 7.30 -24.43 2.50
N PRO A 321 7.40 -23.69 3.62
CA PRO A 321 8.11 -22.43 3.64
C PRO A 321 9.63 -22.63 3.58
N ILE A 322 10.33 -21.62 3.10
CA ILE A 322 11.78 -21.58 2.96
C ILE A 322 12.35 -20.70 4.05
N VAL A 323 13.12 -21.27 4.97
CA VAL A 323 13.88 -20.48 5.94
C VAL A 323 15.09 -19.88 5.22
N VAL A 324 15.20 -18.55 5.24
CA VAL A 324 16.31 -17.85 4.61
C VAL A 324 17.61 -18.14 5.36
N ALA A 325 18.72 -18.30 4.64
CA ALA A 325 20.04 -18.45 5.25
C ALA A 325 20.35 -17.27 6.18
N ASP A 326 20.76 -17.56 7.41
CA ASP A 326 20.91 -16.59 8.50
C ASP A 326 19.68 -15.69 8.67
N PRO A 327 18.54 -16.25 9.11
CA PRO A 327 17.25 -15.57 9.05
C PRO A 327 17.21 -14.28 9.91
N ALA A 328 18.03 -14.19 10.96
CA ALA A 328 18.17 -12.99 11.80
C ALA A 328 18.97 -11.85 11.13
N MET A 329 19.74 -12.14 10.08
CA MET A 329 20.56 -11.15 9.36
C MET A 329 20.07 -10.84 7.95
N ALA A 330 19.13 -11.62 7.40
CA ALA A 330 18.67 -11.47 6.02
C ALA A 330 18.22 -10.04 5.69
N ALA A 331 17.46 -9.40 6.57
CA ALA A 331 16.96 -8.04 6.36
C ALA A 331 18.09 -7.00 6.38
N VAL A 332 19.02 -7.08 7.34
CA VAL A 332 20.12 -6.12 7.46
C VAL A 332 21.14 -6.27 6.32
N ARG A 333 21.41 -7.50 5.88
CA ARG A 333 22.24 -7.77 4.69
C ARG A 333 21.59 -7.23 3.42
N GLY A 334 20.30 -7.50 3.22
CA GLY A 334 19.54 -6.94 2.11
C GLY A 334 19.54 -5.41 2.08
N ALA A 335 19.46 -4.77 3.25
CA ALA A 335 19.55 -3.31 3.35
C ALA A 335 20.95 -2.79 3.00
N ALA A 336 22.01 -3.52 3.35
CA ALA A 336 23.39 -3.18 2.98
C ALA A 336 23.61 -3.22 1.45
N ASP A 337 22.92 -4.14 0.75
CA ASP A 337 22.98 -4.28 -0.70
C ASP A 337 22.05 -3.30 -1.46
N ALA A 338 21.02 -2.78 -0.78
CA ALA A 338 19.96 -1.96 -1.38
C ALA A 338 20.47 -0.64 -1.99
N GLY A 339 20.65 -0.60 -3.30
CA GLY A 339 21.09 0.60 -4.03
C GLY A 339 22.61 0.74 -4.15
N ALA A 340 23.36 -0.37 -4.16
CA ALA A 340 24.78 -0.40 -4.50
C ALA A 340 25.08 -0.12 -5.99
N ALA A 341 24.06 -0.16 -6.88
CA ALA A 341 24.14 0.48 -8.20
C ALA A 341 23.99 2.00 -8.01
N GLY A 342 24.97 2.78 -8.49
CA GLY A 342 25.24 4.18 -8.13
C GLY A 342 24.09 5.21 -8.30
N PRO A 343 24.36 6.51 -8.04
CA PRO A 343 23.35 7.56 -7.96
C PRO A 343 22.81 7.92 -9.36
N GLY A 344 22.03 7.01 -9.95
CA GLY A 344 21.08 7.37 -10.98
C GLY A 344 19.94 8.17 -10.35
N PRO A 345 19.32 9.12 -11.08
CA PRO A 345 18.15 9.82 -10.58
C PRO A 345 17.16 8.79 -10.08
N VAL A 346 16.63 9.00 -8.87
CA VAL A 346 15.58 8.15 -8.29
C VAL A 346 14.49 8.03 -9.35
N ALA A 347 14.51 6.89 -10.06
CA ALA A 347 13.52 6.61 -11.06
C ALA A 347 12.19 6.61 -10.32
N ALA A 348 11.25 7.41 -10.82
CA ALA A 348 9.88 7.38 -10.33
C ALA A 348 9.43 5.91 -10.22
N PRO A 349 8.71 5.53 -9.15
CA PRO A 349 8.27 4.16 -8.97
C PRO A 349 7.63 3.67 -10.29
N PRO A 350 8.07 2.51 -10.83
CA PRO A 350 7.55 2.04 -12.10
C PRO A 350 6.04 1.89 -12.00
N GLU A 351 5.33 2.36 -13.02
CA GLU A 351 3.88 2.19 -13.14
C GLU A 351 3.50 0.74 -12.86
N VAL A 352 2.58 0.52 -11.92
CA VAL A 352 1.92 -0.77 -11.76
C VAL A 352 1.32 -1.12 -13.12
N PRO A 353 1.74 -2.22 -13.78
CA PRO A 353 1.11 -2.63 -15.03
C PRO A 353 -0.28 -3.12 -14.67
N VAL A 354 -1.26 -2.22 -14.84
CA VAL A 354 -2.68 -2.58 -14.82
C VAL A 354 -2.88 -3.63 -15.93
N PRO A 355 -3.56 -4.75 -15.65
CA PRO A 355 -3.79 -5.78 -16.66
C PRO A 355 -4.29 -5.17 -17.97
N PRO A 356 -3.78 -5.60 -19.14
CA PRO A 356 -4.12 -5.01 -20.42
C PRO A 356 -5.63 -4.98 -20.66
N VAL A 357 -6.34 -6.00 -20.17
CA VAL A 357 -7.81 -6.11 -20.24
C VAL A 357 -8.50 -4.99 -19.46
N ARG A 358 -8.03 -4.64 -18.26
CA ARG A 358 -8.65 -3.58 -17.44
C ARG A 358 -8.40 -2.19 -18.03
N ARG A 359 -7.21 -1.96 -18.62
CA ARG A 359 -6.91 -0.72 -19.38
C ARG A 359 -7.78 -0.61 -20.63
N ALA A 360 -7.90 -1.70 -21.38
CA ALA A 360 -8.77 -1.74 -22.55
C ALA A 360 -10.23 -1.49 -22.18
N ALA A 361 -10.73 -2.10 -21.09
CA ALA A 361 -12.11 -1.90 -20.63
C ALA A 361 -12.40 -0.46 -20.20
N ALA A 362 -11.45 0.22 -19.54
CA ALA A 362 -11.59 1.61 -19.12
C ALA A 362 -11.74 2.59 -20.31
N ILE A 363 -11.26 2.22 -21.49
CA ILE A 363 -11.36 3.02 -22.72
C ILE A 363 -12.57 2.58 -23.56
N ALA A 364 -12.70 1.26 -23.76
CA ALA A 364 -13.70 0.67 -24.63
C ALA A 364 -15.11 0.89 -24.09
N VAL A 365 -15.34 0.69 -22.79
CA VAL A 365 -16.69 0.79 -22.21
C VAL A 365 -17.28 2.20 -22.38
N PRO A 366 -16.61 3.30 -21.98
CA PRO A 366 -17.13 4.64 -22.24
C PRO A 366 -17.25 4.96 -23.74
N GLY A 367 -16.32 4.48 -24.56
CA GLY A 367 -16.37 4.68 -26.02
C GLY A 367 -17.60 4.04 -26.65
N PHE A 368 -17.87 2.76 -26.37
CA PHE A 368 -19.03 2.05 -26.91
C PHE A 368 -20.35 2.58 -26.36
N VAL A 369 -20.41 2.93 -25.06
CA VAL A 369 -21.62 3.54 -24.48
C VAL A 369 -21.87 4.92 -25.09
N SER A 370 -20.82 5.73 -25.31
CA SER A 370 -20.93 7.01 -26.01
C SER A 370 -21.51 6.85 -27.41
N LEU A 371 -20.97 5.91 -28.21
CA LEU A 371 -21.43 5.62 -29.56
C LEU A 371 -22.87 5.09 -29.58
N GLY A 372 -23.24 4.26 -28.61
CA GLY A 372 -24.61 3.78 -28.46
C GLY A 372 -25.60 4.91 -28.21
N LEU A 373 -25.29 5.80 -27.27
CA LEU A 373 -26.16 6.93 -26.92
C LEU A 373 -26.27 7.96 -28.05
N ILE A 374 -25.16 8.31 -28.75
CA ILE A 374 -25.26 9.23 -29.88
C ILE A 374 -26.04 8.60 -31.04
N SER A 375 -25.86 7.30 -31.29
CA SER A 375 -26.64 6.60 -32.31
C SER A 375 -28.13 6.60 -31.97
N GLN A 376 -28.47 6.29 -30.72
CA GLN A 376 -29.87 6.30 -30.27
C GLN A 376 -30.46 7.71 -30.34
N PHE A 377 -29.75 8.74 -29.86
CA PHE A 377 -30.14 10.14 -29.96
C PHE A 377 -30.46 10.58 -31.39
N LEU A 378 -29.65 10.18 -32.37
CA LEU A 378 -29.86 10.53 -33.78
C LEU A 378 -31.01 9.76 -34.43
N LEU A 379 -31.24 8.51 -34.02
CA LEU A 379 -32.23 7.63 -34.65
C LEU A 379 -33.64 7.73 -34.04
N THR A 380 -33.76 8.27 -32.84
CA THR A 380 -35.01 8.39 -32.09
C THR A 380 -35.60 9.81 -31.91
N PRO A 381 -35.27 10.86 -32.69
CA PRO A 381 -35.99 12.13 -32.61
C PRO A 381 -37.50 11.97 -32.86
N GLU A 382 -38.32 12.55 -31.98
CA GLU A 382 -39.76 12.67 -32.21
C GLU A 382 -40.07 13.98 -32.92
N TRP A 383 -40.81 13.91 -34.02
CA TRP A 383 -41.18 15.07 -34.82
C TRP A 383 -42.63 15.49 -34.54
N HIS A 384 -42.82 16.70 -34.03
CA HIS A 384 -44.13 17.31 -33.80
C HIS A 384 -44.30 18.54 -34.68
N GLY A 385 -45.46 18.76 -35.30
CA GLY A 385 -45.64 19.95 -36.12
C GLY A 385 -46.84 19.96 -37.06
N SER A 386 -47.04 21.11 -37.71
CA SER A 386 -47.97 21.29 -38.84
C SER A 386 -47.19 21.35 -40.16
N LEU A 387 -47.87 21.35 -41.31
CA LEU A 387 -47.25 21.41 -42.65
C LEU A 387 -46.24 22.58 -42.83
N MET A 388 -46.31 23.63 -42.01
CA MET A 388 -45.46 24.83 -42.09
C MET A 388 -44.34 24.90 -41.02
N TYR A 389 -44.44 24.14 -39.92
CA TYR A 389 -43.46 24.16 -38.82
C TYR A 389 -43.33 22.76 -38.22
N GLN A 390 -42.14 22.16 -38.37
CA GLN A 390 -41.74 20.94 -37.66
C GLN A 390 -40.82 21.32 -36.50
N GLU A 391 -41.09 20.76 -35.32
CA GLU A 391 -40.31 20.82 -34.09
C GLU A 391 -39.88 19.40 -33.69
N ALA A 392 -38.57 19.14 -33.63
CA ALA A 392 -38.02 17.89 -33.14
C ALA A 392 -37.84 17.97 -31.61
N LEU A 393 -38.50 17.05 -30.90
CA LEU A 393 -38.26 16.83 -29.48
C LEU A 393 -37.01 15.95 -29.35
N LEU A 394 -35.98 16.54 -28.74
CA LEU A 394 -34.66 15.92 -28.60
C LEU A 394 -34.35 15.71 -27.13
N ASN A 395 -33.80 14.54 -26.82
CA ASN A 395 -33.28 14.25 -25.51
C ASN A 395 -31.86 14.83 -25.37
N TRP A 396 -31.82 16.12 -25.04
CA TRP A 396 -30.57 16.85 -24.86
C TRP A 396 -29.65 16.25 -23.79
N GLY A 397 -30.21 15.54 -22.81
CA GLY A 397 -29.42 14.85 -21.80
C GLY A 397 -28.63 13.67 -22.37
N GLU A 398 -29.17 13.00 -23.39
CA GLU A 398 -28.52 11.85 -24.01
C GLU A 398 -27.31 12.29 -24.82
N LEU A 399 -27.44 13.39 -25.58
CA LEU A 399 -26.32 14.05 -26.25
C LEU A 399 -25.25 14.50 -25.24
N ALA A 400 -25.67 15.10 -24.11
CA ALA A 400 -24.75 15.50 -23.04
C ALA A 400 -23.97 14.30 -22.48
N MET A 401 -24.65 13.20 -22.19
CA MET A 401 -24.05 11.97 -21.68
C MET A 401 -23.11 11.32 -22.70
N ALA A 402 -23.50 11.27 -23.97
CA ALA A 402 -22.67 10.77 -25.05
C ALA A 402 -21.35 11.56 -25.14
N ALA A 403 -21.42 12.90 -25.06
CA ALA A 403 -20.25 13.78 -25.05
C ALA A 403 -19.35 13.55 -23.81
N VAL A 404 -19.95 13.40 -22.62
CA VAL A 404 -19.22 13.10 -21.38
C VAL A 404 -18.47 11.76 -21.50
N PHE A 405 -19.12 10.71 -22.01
CA PHE A 405 -18.48 9.42 -22.18
C PHE A 405 -17.41 9.41 -23.27
N ALA A 406 -17.58 10.18 -24.35
CA ALA A 406 -16.54 10.39 -25.35
C ALA A 406 -15.29 11.04 -24.73
N LEU A 407 -15.47 12.05 -23.87
CA LEU A 407 -14.37 12.68 -23.16
C LEU A 407 -13.67 11.70 -22.21
N ILE A 408 -14.42 10.89 -21.46
CA ILE A 408 -13.85 9.87 -20.56
C ILE A 408 -13.04 8.85 -21.35
N ALA A 409 -13.56 8.37 -22.49
CA ALA A 409 -12.84 7.44 -23.36
C ALA A 409 -11.54 8.05 -23.90
N ALA A 410 -11.60 9.30 -24.37
CA ALA A 410 -10.44 10.02 -24.88
C ALA A 410 -9.36 10.20 -23.81
N LEU A 411 -9.74 10.62 -22.60
CA LEU A 411 -8.84 10.78 -21.47
C LEU A 411 -8.20 9.44 -21.04
N GLY A 412 -8.96 8.35 -21.06
CA GLY A 412 -8.43 7.00 -20.87
C GLY A 412 -7.41 6.61 -21.94
N ALA A 413 -7.72 6.83 -23.22
CA ALA A 413 -6.84 6.50 -24.34
C ALA A 413 -5.53 7.28 -24.34
N GLY A 414 -5.56 8.54 -23.87
CA GLY A 414 -4.40 9.39 -23.69
C GLY A 414 -3.25 8.80 -22.91
N THR A 415 -3.59 8.12 -21.82
CA THR A 415 -2.60 7.47 -20.95
C THR A 415 -1.91 6.29 -21.63
N VAL A 416 -2.63 5.60 -22.53
CA VAL A 416 -2.10 4.49 -23.34
C VAL A 416 -1.24 5.01 -24.49
N LEU A 417 -1.64 6.11 -25.13
CA LEU A 417 -0.84 6.71 -26.20
C LEU A 417 0.48 7.28 -25.66
N ALA A 418 0.45 7.93 -24.50
CA ALA A 418 1.65 8.45 -23.84
C ALA A 418 2.63 7.34 -23.45
N SER A 419 2.13 6.22 -22.91
CA SER A 419 2.96 5.06 -22.56
C SER A 419 3.53 4.32 -23.79
N THR A 420 2.77 4.20 -24.87
CA THR A 420 3.24 3.57 -26.13
C THR A 420 4.24 4.45 -26.89
N LEU A 421 4.07 5.78 -26.89
CA LEU A 421 5.04 6.72 -27.45
C LEU A 421 6.33 6.75 -26.63
N ALA A 422 6.24 6.69 -25.30
CA ALA A 422 7.40 6.55 -24.42
C ALA A 422 8.19 5.25 -24.69
N ALA A 423 7.50 4.14 -24.99
CA ALA A 423 8.12 2.86 -25.32
C ALA A 423 8.79 2.82 -26.72
N ARG A 424 8.42 3.71 -27.64
CA ARG A 424 8.99 3.79 -29.00
C ARG A 424 10.24 4.65 -29.09
N ASN A 425 10.50 5.51 -28.10
CA ASN A 425 11.72 6.30 -28.05
C ASN A 425 12.87 5.44 -27.52
N THR A 426 13.76 5.02 -28.43
CA THR A 426 15.02 4.32 -28.13
C THR A 426 15.90 5.19 -27.22
N PRO A 427 16.63 4.62 -26.24
CA PRO A 427 17.54 5.40 -25.40
C PRO A 427 18.73 5.86 -26.25
N GLY A 428 18.68 7.11 -26.71
CA GLY A 428 19.80 7.68 -27.48
C GLY A 428 19.60 9.11 -27.97
N ASN A 429 18.40 9.50 -28.46
CA ASN A 429 18.29 10.73 -29.28
C ASN A 429 17.12 11.68 -28.95
N ALA A 430 16.48 11.58 -27.78
CA ALA A 430 15.48 12.59 -27.39
C ALA A 430 16.12 13.67 -26.50
N PRO A 431 15.96 14.98 -26.79
CA PRO A 431 16.27 16.02 -25.82
C PRO A 431 15.45 15.76 -24.55
N MET A 432 16.08 15.94 -23.38
CA MET A 432 15.52 15.69 -22.05
C MET A 432 14.29 16.57 -21.74
N GLY A 433 13.19 16.32 -22.43
CA GLY A 433 11.85 16.74 -22.02
C GLY A 433 11.46 15.89 -20.82
N SER A 434 11.34 16.53 -19.66
CA SER A 434 11.06 15.85 -18.40
C SER A 434 9.80 14.99 -18.53
N ALA A 435 9.77 13.77 -17.97
CA ALA A 435 8.64 12.83 -18.11
C ALA A 435 7.26 13.42 -17.70
N GLY A 436 7.27 14.49 -16.90
CA GLY A 436 6.08 15.27 -16.55
C GLY A 436 5.53 16.10 -17.72
N SER A 437 6.39 16.63 -18.60
CA SER A 437 5.96 17.36 -19.80
C SER A 437 5.23 16.43 -20.76
N GLN A 438 5.73 15.21 -20.99
CA GLN A 438 5.10 14.24 -21.90
C GLN A 438 3.72 13.80 -21.37
N THR A 439 3.61 13.55 -20.07
CA THR A 439 2.34 13.19 -19.44
C THR A 439 1.33 14.33 -19.49
N GLY A 440 1.75 15.56 -19.17
CA GLY A 440 0.89 16.73 -19.24
C GLY A 440 0.40 17.03 -20.66
N THR A 441 1.27 16.92 -21.67
CA THR A 441 0.89 17.05 -23.08
C THR A 441 -0.09 15.94 -23.48
N GLY A 442 0.11 14.71 -23.01
CA GLY A 442 -0.82 13.59 -23.25
C GLY A 442 -2.22 13.85 -22.68
N ILE A 443 -2.34 14.36 -21.46
CA ILE A 443 -3.63 14.71 -20.84
C ILE A 443 -4.34 15.80 -21.64
N LEU A 444 -3.63 16.88 -22.03
CA LEU A 444 -4.21 17.97 -22.81
C LEU A 444 -4.62 17.53 -24.21
N ALA A 445 -3.78 16.76 -24.91
CA ALA A 445 -4.12 16.23 -26.23
C ALA A 445 -5.40 15.38 -26.18
N SER A 446 -5.53 14.58 -25.13
CA SER A 446 -6.68 13.69 -24.94
C SER A 446 -7.95 14.43 -24.56
N ALA A 447 -7.85 15.44 -23.69
CA ALA A 447 -8.95 16.35 -23.41
C ALA A 447 -9.41 17.07 -24.68
N SER A 448 -8.46 17.55 -25.50
CA SER A 448 -8.76 18.23 -26.76
C SER A 448 -9.44 17.32 -27.77
N LEU A 449 -9.02 16.05 -27.86
CA LEU A 449 -9.67 15.05 -28.70
C LEU A 449 -11.10 14.79 -28.24
N GLY A 450 -11.34 14.64 -26.93
CA GLY A 450 -12.68 14.47 -26.37
C GLY A 450 -13.59 15.66 -26.68
N VAL A 451 -13.08 16.89 -26.57
CA VAL A 451 -13.81 18.12 -26.94
C VAL A 451 -14.12 18.14 -28.44
N ALA A 452 -13.17 17.76 -29.29
CA ALA A 452 -13.39 17.70 -30.74
C ALA A 452 -14.47 16.66 -31.11
N VAL A 453 -14.45 15.47 -30.49
CA VAL A 453 -15.48 14.44 -30.70
C VAL A 453 -16.85 14.94 -30.25
N ALA A 454 -16.94 15.57 -29.08
CA ALA A 454 -18.20 16.17 -28.62
C ALA A 454 -18.71 17.28 -29.56
N GLY A 455 -17.83 18.15 -30.05
CA GLY A 455 -18.16 19.15 -31.07
C GLY A 455 -18.65 18.51 -32.37
N MET A 456 -18.03 17.39 -32.78
CA MET A 456 -18.46 16.64 -33.95
C MET A 456 -19.85 16.02 -33.76
N TYR A 457 -20.17 15.48 -32.58
CA TYR A 457 -21.54 15.02 -32.26
C TYR A 457 -22.56 16.15 -32.41
N ALA A 458 -22.20 17.36 -32.01
CA ALA A 458 -23.08 18.52 -32.17
C ALA A 458 -23.30 18.88 -33.65
N VAL A 459 -22.24 18.89 -34.45
CA VAL A 459 -22.32 19.18 -35.89
C VAL A 459 -23.11 18.10 -36.61
N VAL A 460 -22.84 16.83 -36.34
CA VAL A 460 -23.54 15.69 -36.93
C VAL A 460 -25.02 15.72 -36.55
N GLY A 461 -25.36 15.97 -35.28
CA GLY A 461 -26.75 16.12 -34.85
C GLY A 461 -27.47 17.28 -35.54
N SER A 462 -26.82 18.43 -35.65
CA SER A 462 -27.36 19.60 -36.36
C SER A 462 -27.62 19.31 -37.84
N LEU A 463 -26.69 18.67 -38.54
CA LEU A 463 -26.83 18.34 -39.96
C LEU A 463 -27.85 17.23 -40.20
N TYR A 464 -27.85 16.19 -39.36
CA TYR A 464 -28.73 15.03 -39.51
C TYR A 464 -30.18 15.37 -39.23
N ILE A 465 -30.44 16.17 -38.19
CA ILE A 465 -31.79 16.57 -37.77
C ILE A 465 -32.22 17.87 -38.49
N GLY A 466 -31.29 18.63 -39.07
CA GLY A 466 -31.63 19.88 -39.77
C GLY A 466 -32.00 21.04 -38.85
N TYR A 467 -31.53 21.04 -37.59
CA TYR A 467 -31.75 22.10 -36.61
C TYR A 467 -30.52 23.00 -36.42
N PRO A 468 -30.69 24.26 -35.98
CA PRO A 468 -29.57 25.16 -35.69
C PRO A 468 -28.56 24.56 -34.70
N ALA A 469 -27.27 24.68 -35.03
CA ALA A 469 -26.18 24.09 -34.26
C ALA A 469 -26.08 24.59 -32.80
N ASN A 470 -26.65 25.76 -32.48
CA ASN A 470 -26.55 26.39 -31.16
C ASN A 470 -27.00 25.46 -30.02
N GLY A 471 -28.13 24.77 -30.19
CA GLY A 471 -28.64 23.83 -29.18
C GLY A 471 -27.69 22.64 -28.98
N PHE A 472 -27.27 22.04 -30.09
CA PHE A 472 -26.34 20.90 -30.07
C PHE A 472 -24.99 21.25 -29.45
N LEU A 473 -24.39 22.38 -29.84
CA LEU A 473 -23.12 22.84 -29.28
C LEU A 473 -23.24 23.09 -27.78
N ARG A 474 -24.33 23.73 -27.35
CA ARG A 474 -24.60 23.98 -25.93
C ARG A 474 -24.63 22.69 -25.13
N TRP A 475 -25.37 21.69 -25.60
CA TRP A 475 -25.58 20.44 -24.87
C TRP A 475 -24.45 19.43 -25.03
N ALA A 476 -23.62 19.52 -26.08
CA ALA A 476 -22.42 18.71 -26.21
C ALA A 476 -21.23 19.28 -25.43
N LEU A 477 -21.06 20.61 -25.39
CA LEU A 477 -19.84 21.24 -24.86
C LEU A 477 -19.97 21.75 -23.41
N LEU A 478 -21.11 22.31 -23.00
CA LEU A 478 -21.26 22.81 -21.63
C LEU A 478 -21.13 21.70 -20.56
N PRO A 479 -21.72 20.51 -20.72
CA PRO A 479 -21.64 19.46 -19.70
C PRO A 479 -20.22 18.94 -19.48
N ILE A 480 -19.38 18.96 -20.52
CA ILE A 480 -18.00 18.48 -20.42
C ILE A 480 -17.02 19.54 -19.90
N ALA A 481 -17.37 20.82 -19.98
CA ALA A 481 -16.48 21.94 -19.64
C ALA A 481 -15.86 21.84 -18.23
N PRO A 482 -16.59 21.48 -17.15
CA PRO A 482 -16.00 21.33 -15.82
C PRO A 482 -14.93 20.22 -15.78
N THR A 483 -15.18 19.09 -16.43
CA THR A 483 -14.23 17.97 -16.49
C THR A 483 -12.98 18.34 -17.29
N VAL A 484 -13.14 19.07 -18.39
CA VAL A 484 -12.01 19.59 -19.20
C VAL A 484 -11.17 20.57 -18.38
N ALA A 485 -11.80 21.45 -17.60
CA ALA A 485 -11.09 22.38 -16.72
C ALA A 485 -10.25 21.64 -15.66
N VAL A 486 -10.81 20.61 -15.01
CA VAL A 486 -10.07 19.78 -14.06
C VAL A 486 -8.92 19.03 -14.73
N ALA A 487 -9.13 18.48 -15.94
CA ALA A 487 -8.08 17.82 -16.71
C ALA A 487 -6.94 18.78 -17.09
N ALA A 488 -7.25 20.02 -17.46
CA ALA A 488 -6.25 21.04 -17.75
C ALA A 488 -5.42 21.42 -16.51
N VAL A 489 -6.04 21.53 -15.34
CA VAL A 489 -5.35 21.75 -14.06
C VAL A 489 -4.41 20.58 -13.75
N MET A 490 -4.87 19.35 -13.92
CA MET A 490 -4.04 18.15 -13.72
C MET A 490 -2.85 18.10 -14.69
N ALA A 491 -3.07 18.45 -15.95
CA ALA A 491 -1.99 18.55 -16.93
C ALA A 491 -0.97 19.61 -16.55
N LEU A 492 -1.41 20.79 -16.07
CA LEU A 492 -0.51 21.85 -15.62
C LEU A 492 0.37 21.39 -14.43
N ILE A 493 -0.23 20.66 -13.49
CA ILE A 493 0.48 20.06 -12.35
C ILE A 493 1.50 19.02 -12.84
N ALA A 494 1.13 18.19 -13.83
CA ALA A 494 2.01 17.21 -14.45
C ALA A 494 3.23 17.86 -15.15
N VAL A 495 2.99 18.89 -15.98
CA VAL A 495 4.04 19.62 -16.71
C VAL A 495 5.05 20.27 -15.76
N ARG A 496 4.56 20.87 -14.66
CA ARG A 496 5.45 21.55 -13.69
C ARG A 496 6.21 20.59 -12.77
N GLN A 497 6.03 19.27 -12.93
CA GLN A 497 6.64 18.22 -12.09
C GLN A 497 6.43 18.43 -10.58
N TRP A 498 5.33 19.08 -10.20
CA TRP A 498 5.11 19.38 -8.78
C TRP A 498 4.96 18.11 -7.96
N ARG A 499 4.20 17.13 -8.47
CA ARG A 499 3.93 15.83 -7.82
C ARG A 499 3.56 14.75 -8.84
N VAL A 500 3.83 13.49 -8.50
CA VAL A 500 3.32 12.29 -9.20
C VAL A 500 2.30 11.61 -8.27
N PRO A 501 1.09 11.29 -8.74
CA PRO A 501 0.08 10.63 -7.91
C PRO A 501 0.47 9.19 -7.58
N VAL A 502 0.06 8.70 -6.41
CA VAL A 502 0.25 7.31 -5.99
C VAL A 502 -0.52 6.38 -6.96
N GLY A 503 0.16 5.39 -7.56
CA GLY A 503 -0.42 4.53 -8.60
C GLY A 503 -0.33 5.08 -10.04
N GLY A 504 0.22 6.28 -10.23
CA GLY A 504 0.50 6.86 -11.55
C GLY A 504 -0.70 7.53 -12.23
N TRP A 505 -0.41 8.28 -13.30
CA TRP A 505 -1.42 9.08 -14.02
C TRP A 505 -2.50 8.23 -14.67
N SER A 506 -2.17 7.01 -15.12
CA SER A 506 -3.14 6.07 -15.68
C SER A 506 -4.23 5.66 -14.69
N GLN A 507 -3.88 5.46 -13.41
CA GLN A 507 -4.82 5.09 -12.37
C GLN A 507 -5.66 6.29 -11.91
N LEU A 508 -5.05 7.48 -11.83
CA LEU A 508 -5.75 8.70 -11.47
C LEU A 508 -6.85 9.04 -12.48
N LEU A 509 -6.58 8.83 -13.78
CA LEU A 509 -7.49 9.17 -14.87
C LEU A 509 -8.50 8.04 -15.19
N ALA A 510 -8.36 6.87 -14.57
CA ALA A 510 -9.23 5.72 -14.80
C ALA A 510 -10.60 5.90 -14.11
N PHE A 511 -11.57 6.39 -14.88
CA PHE A 511 -12.94 6.54 -14.40
C PHE A 511 -13.63 5.16 -14.22
N PRO A 512 -14.42 4.94 -13.16
CA PRO A 512 -15.03 3.62 -12.90
C PRO A 512 -15.99 3.21 -14.02
N THR A 513 -15.78 2.04 -14.64
CA THR A 513 -16.64 1.57 -15.74
C THR A 513 -18.06 1.24 -15.28
N GLY A 514 -18.24 0.82 -14.02
CA GLY A 514 -19.56 0.52 -13.46
C GLY A 514 -20.53 1.70 -13.50
N THR A 515 -20.04 2.92 -13.25
CA THR A 515 -20.87 4.15 -13.30
C THR A 515 -21.31 4.47 -14.71
N VAL A 516 -20.45 4.18 -15.69
CA VAL A 516 -20.69 4.42 -17.12
C VAL A 516 -21.74 3.48 -17.64
N ILE A 517 -21.64 2.19 -17.30
CA ILE A 517 -22.60 1.16 -17.71
C ILE A 517 -23.99 1.47 -17.13
N THR A 518 -24.08 1.72 -15.82
CA THR A 518 -25.38 1.96 -15.18
C THR A 518 -26.02 3.26 -15.66
N ALA A 519 -25.24 4.34 -15.80
CA ALA A 519 -25.78 5.62 -16.26
C ALA A 519 -26.12 5.62 -17.75
N GLY A 520 -25.30 4.97 -18.59
CA GLY A 520 -25.56 4.81 -20.00
C GLY A 520 -26.81 3.97 -20.27
N ALA A 521 -26.92 2.80 -19.62
CA ALA A 521 -28.12 1.97 -19.71
C ALA A 521 -29.36 2.70 -19.17
N GLY A 522 -29.19 3.46 -18.07
CA GLY A 522 -30.25 4.28 -17.52
C GLY A 522 -30.76 5.33 -18.51
N MET A 523 -29.85 6.04 -19.17
CA MET A 523 -30.21 7.06 -20.15
C MET A 523 -30.83 6.49 -21.43
N ALA A 524 -30.30 5.36 -21.90
CA ALA A 524 -30.87 4.64 -23.05
C ALA A 524 -32.31 4.17 -22.78
N LEU A 525 -32.59 3.68 -21.57
CA LEU A 525 -33.94 3.29 -21.14
C LEU A 525 -34.87 4.48 -20.98
N ILE A 526 -34.37 5.61 -20.46
CA ILE A 526 -35.13 6.87 -20.42
C ILE A 526 -35.52 7.26 -21.85
N GLN A 527 -34.57 7.27 -22.78
CA GLN A 527 -34.85 7.62 -24.16
C GLN A 527 -35.86 6.67 -24.81
N TYR A 528 -35.67 5.36 -24.62
CA TYR A 528 -36.63 4.36 -25.09
C TYR A 528 -38.04 4.64 -24.54
N SER A 529 -38.17 4.93 -23.25
CA SER A 529 -39.48 5.19 -22.64
C SER A 529 -40.20 6.43 -23.15
N LEU A 530 -39.43 7.41 -23.62
CA LEU A 530 -39.96 8.68 -24.11
C LEU A 530 -40.38 8.63 -25.57
N VAL A 531 -39.78 7.74 -26.37
CA VAL A 531 -39.98 7.66 -27.83
C VAL A 531 -40.77 6.41 -28.27
N ALA A 532 -40.82 5.36 -27.45
CA ALA A 532 -41.50 4.13 -27.84
C ALA A 532 -43.01 4.33 -28.07
N ASP A 533 -43.52 3.74 -29.15
CA ASP A 533 -44.94 3.77 -29.50
C ASP A 533 -45.81 3.26 -28.33
N ARG A 534 -46.76 4.09 -27.90
CA ARG A 534 -47.60 3.82 -26.73
C ARG A 534 -48.83 2.98 -27.07
N TRP A 535 -48.61 1.69 -27.33
CA TRP A 535 -49.69 0.70 -27.51
C TRP A 535 -50.32 0.31 -26.16
N PRO A 536 -51.66 0.13 -26.06
CA PRO A 536 -52.35 -0.08 -24.78
C PRO A 536 -51.78 -1.22 -23.91
N HIS A 537 -51.26 -2.29 -24.51
CA HIS A 537 -50.69 -3.45 -23.80
C HIS A 537 -49.21 -3.26 -23.40
N LEU A 538 -48.53 -2.24 -23.91
CA LEU A 538 -47.11 -1.95 -23.64
C LEU A 538 -46.90 -0.70 -22.78
N VAL A 539 -47.88 0.21 -22.66
CA VAL A 539 -47.72 1.48 -21.92
C VAL A 539 -47.13 1.29 -20.53
N LEU A 540 -47.64 0.33 -19.76
CA LEU A 540 -47.16 0.08 -18.40
C LEU A 540 -45.69 -0.36 -18.37
N TRP A 541 -45.26 -1.19 -19.35
CA TRP A 541 -43.88 -1.62 -19.49
C TRP A 541 -42.95 -0.50 -19.96
N ILE A 542 -43.43 0.38 -20.83
CA ILE A 542 -42.70 1.56 -21.34
C ILE A 542 -42.47 2.55 -20.19
N ASP A 543 -43.50 2.87 -19.42
CA ASP A 543 -43.38 3.78 -18.27
C ASP A 543 -42.50 3.18 -17.16
N LEU A 544 -42.60 1.86 -16.92
CA LEU A 544 -41.72 1.16 -16.00
C LEU A 544 -40.27 1.21 -16.47
N ALA A 545 -40.01 1.01 -17.77
CA ALA A 545 -38.67 1.10 -18.35
C ALA A 545 -38.06 2.49 -18.12
N GLY A 546 -38.86 3.56 -18.27
CA GLY A 546 -38.42 4.93 -17.96
C GLY A 546 -38.01 5.10 -16.50
N ARG A 547 -38.85 4.64 -15.56
CA ARG A 547 -38.53 4.70 -14.12
C ARG A 547 -37.30 3.87 -13.75
N VAL A 548 -37.16 2.67 -14.31
CA VAL A 548 -35.96 1.84 -14.14
C VAL A 548 -34.73 2.55 -14.72
N GLY A 549 -34.87 3.21 -15.87
CA GLY A 549 -33.84 4.04 -16.47
C GLY A 549 -33.38 5.17 -15.54
N GLY A 550 -34.34 5.89 -14.95
CA GLY A 550 -34.06 6.92 -13.95
C GLY A 550 -33.42 6.37 -12.66
N LEU A 551 -33.81 5.20 -12.18
CA LEU A 551 -33.16 4.52 -11.05
C LEU A 551 -31.69 4.21 -11.37
N LEU A 552 -31.42 3.60 -12.54
CA LEU A 552 -30.07 3.24 -12.98
C LEU A 552 -29.16 4.46 -13.17
N LEU A 553 -29.70 5.56 -13.72
CA LEU A 553 -28.98 6.82 -13.83
C LEU A 553 -28.64 7.40 -12.45
N GLY A 554 -29.58 7.34 -11.52
CA GLY A 554 -29.34 7.69 -10.12
C GLY A 554 -28.23 6.84 -9.50
N VAL A 555 -28.26 5.52 -9.68
CA VAL A 555 -27.23 4.60 -9.16
C VAL A 555 -25.86 4.96 -9.75
N GLY A 556 -25.78 5.18 -11.06
CA GLY A 556 -24.54 5.61 -11.70
C GLY A 556 -23.98 6.92 -11.15
N THR A 557 -24.87 7.89 -10.89
CA THR A 557 -24.52 9.19 -10.28
C THR A 557 -23.97 9.01 -8.87
N VAL A 558 -24.62 8.20 -8.03
CA VAL A 558 -24.18 7.91 -6.66
C VAL A 558 -22.83 7.20 -6.65
N LEU A 559 -22.67 6.19 -7.53
CA LEU A 559 -21.42 5.45 -7.66
C LEU A 559 -20.26 6.35 -8.09
N ALA A 560 -20.53 7.39 -8.91
CA ALA A 560 -19.55 8.39 -9.30
C ALA A 560 -19.18 9.32 -8.13
N VAL A 561 -20.15 9.81 -7.36
CA VAL A 561 -19.88 10.81 -6.30
C VAL A 561 -19.42 10.20 -4.97
N VAL A 562 -20.03 9.12 -4.52
CA VAL A 562 -19.86 8.61 -3.16
C VAL A 562 -18.86 7.46 -3.15
N ARG A 563 -17.81 7.55 -2.31
CA ARG A 563 -16.77 6.50 -2.18
C ARG A 563 -17.15 5.43 -1.14
N GLN A 564 -17.74 5.84 -0.01
CA GLN A 564 -18.02 4.93 1.10
C GLN A 564 -19.29 4.12 0.85
N PRO A 565 -19.26 2.78 0.98
CA PRO A 565 -20.39 1.91 0.66
C PRO A 565 -21.62 2.20 1.54
N ILE A 566 -21.40 2.52 2.81
CA ILE A 566 -22.48 2.88 3.76
C ILE A 566 -23.20 4.16 3.30
N LEU A 567 -22.44 5.20 2.91
CA LEU A 567 -23.02 6.45 2.43
C LEU A 567 -23.71 6.28 1.07
N ARG A 568 -23.25 5.35 0.22
CA ARG A 568 -23.95 5.00 -1.03
C ARG A 568 -25.35 4.46 -0.73
N LEU A 569 -25.51 3.67 0.32
CA LEU A 569 -26.80 3.10 0.68
C LEU A 569 -27.75 4.18 1.24
N ILE A 570 -27.24 5.06 2.10
CA ILE A 570 -28.02 6.12 2.75
C ILE A 570 -28.42 7.23 1.76
N LEU A 571 -27.45 7.75 0.99
CA LEU A 571 -27.69 8.84 0.04
C LEU A 571 -28.22 8.35 -1.31
N GLY A 572 -27.99 7.08 -1.64
CA GLY A 572 -28.35 6.54 -2.94
C GLY A 572 -29.84 6.32 -3.12
N ALA A 573 -30.51 5.78 -2.10
CA ALA A 573 -31.95 5.56 -2.14
C ALA A 573 -32.76 6.84 -2.51
N PRO A 574 -32.62 7.97 -1.81
CA PRO A 574 -33.39 9.17 -2.16
C PRO A 574 -33.01 9.73 -3.54
N LEU A 575 -31.71 9.75 -3.90
CA LEU A 575 -31.29 10.26 -5.20
C LEU A 575 -31.86 9.42 -6.35
N THR A 576 -31.81 8.10 -6.24
CA THR A 576 -32.34 7.18 -7.26
C THR A 576 -33.85 7.31 -7.43
N VAL A 577 -34.60 7.45 -6.33
CA VAL A 577 -36.05 7.63 -6.38
C VAL A 577 -36.41 8.96 -7.03
N ILE A 578 -35.67 10.03 -6.69
CA ILE A 578 -35.88 11.36 -7.30
C ILE A 578 -35.55 11.32 -8.79
N THR A 579 -34.44 10.72 -9.21
CA THR A 579 -34.09 10.62 -10.64
C THR A 579 -35.12 9.79 -11.41
N ALA A 580 -35.68 8.73 -10.81
CA ALA A 580 -36.78 7.95 -11.39
C ALA A 580 -38.09 8.73 -11.50
N ALA A 581 -38.38 9.61 -10.54
CA ALA A 581 -39.58 10.46 -10.55
C ALA A 581 -39.48 11.62 -11.55
N LEU A 582 -38.26 12.09 -11.84
CA LEU A 582 -37.99 13.20 -12.75
C LEU A 582 -37.98 12.80 -14.23
N VAL A 583 -38.21 11.53 -14.60
CA VAL A 583 -38.14 11.11 -16.00
C VAL A 583 -39.25 11.76 -16.81
N SER A 584 -38.89 12.77 -17.61
CA SER A 584 -39.77 13.46 -18.56
C SER A 584 -38.95 14.17 -19.64
N TRP A 585 -39.60 14.53 -20.75
CA TRP A 585 -38.98 15.31 -21.83
C TRP A 585 -38.32 16.61 -21.33
N GLN A 586 -38.94 17.34 -20.40
CA GLN A 586 -38.39 18.60 -19.88
C GLN A 586 -37.16 18.39 -18.97
N ALA A 587 -37.07 17.23 -18.33
CA ALA A 587 -36.09 16.96 -17.30
C ALA A 587 -34.87 16.18 -17.80
N THR A 588 -34.94 15.54 -18.97
CA THR A 588 -33.83 14.75 -19.53
C THR A 588 -32.51 15.52 -19.60
N GLY A 589 -32.55 16.78 -20.05
CA GLY A 589 -31.38 17.65 -20.06
C GLY A 589 -30.77 17.87 -18.67
N ILE A 590 -31.62 18.10 -17.66
CA ILE A 590 -31.18 18.26 -16.26
C ILE A 590 -30.53 16.97 -15.75
N LEU A 591 -31.14 15.82 -16.03
CA LEU A 591 -30.62 14.51 -15.65
C LEU A 591 -29.23 14.24 -16.24
N GLY A 592 -29.02 14.57 -17.52
CA GLY A 592 -27.70 14.49 -18.16
C GLY A 592 -26.66 15.42 -17.51
N VAL A 593 -27.06 16.65 -17.17
CA VAL A 593 -26.16 17.61 -16.49
C VAL A 593 -25.81 17.17 -15.07
N ILE A 594 -26.76 16.59 -14.33
CA ILE A 594 -26.51 16.05 -12.98
C ILE A 594 -25.39 15.00 -13.03
N TYR A 595 -25.44 14.08 -13.99
CA TYR A 595 -24.39 13.08 -14.14
C TYR A 595 -23.06 13.70 -14.61
N ALA A 596 -23.10 14.66 -15.54
CA ALA A 596 -21.90 15.36 -15.99
C ALA A 596 -21.17 16.07 -14.83
N ILE A 597 -21.93 16.72 -13.93
CA ILE A 597 -21.39 17.31 -12.70
C ILE A 597 -20.81 16.22 -11.79
N ALA A 598 -21.49 15.07 -11.63
CA ALA A 598 -20.98 13.95 -10.84
C ALA A 598 -19.63 13.43 -11.35
N VAL A 599 -19.44 13.34 -12.68
CA VAL A 599 -18.15 13.00 -13.30
C VAL A 599 -17.09 14.04 -12.96
N ALA A 600 -17.39 15.32 -13.11
CA ALA A 600 -16.45 16.40 -12.79
C ALA A 600 -16.07 16.40 -11.30
N VAL A 601 -17.02 16.16 -10.39
CA VAL A 601 -16.79 16.05 -8.94
C VAL A 601 -15.91 14.85 -8.60
N TRP A 602 -16.03 13.72 -9.32
CA TRP A 602 -15.10 12.60 -9.17
C TRP A 602 -13.67 13.02 -9.52
N TRP A 603 -13.47 13.67 -10.66
CA TRP A 603 -12.14 14.11 -11.12
C TRP A 603 -11.55 15.17 -10.20
N LEU A 604 -12.35 16.15 -9.76
CA LEU A 604 -11.93 17.19 -8.83
C LEU A 604 -11.50 16.61 -7.48
N ARG A 605 -12.22 15.60 -6.99
CA ARG A 605 -11.87 14.89 -5.77
C ARG A 605 -10.58 14.10 -5.93
N GLN A 606 -10.35 13.42 -7.06
CA GLN A 606 -9.08 12.74 -7.31
C GLN A 606 -7.91 13.72 -7.32
N LEU A 607 -8.06 14.87 -7.99
CA LEU A 607 -7.10 15.97 -7.91
C LEU A 607 -6.87 16.41 -6.45
N TRP A 608 -7.92 16.50 -5.64
CA TRP A 608 -7.81 16.92 -4.25
C TRP A 608 -7.11 15.88 -3.36
N SER A 609 -7.53 14.61 -3.40
CA SER A 609 -7.03 13.56 -2.51
C SER A 609 -5.65 13.04 -2.91
N GLU A 610 -5.38 12.87 -4.20
CA GLU A 610 -4.16 12.21 -4.66
C GLU A 610 -3.03 13.20 -4.99
N LEU A 611 -3.36 14.44 -5.36
CA LEU A 611 -2.36 15.44 -5.75
C LEU A 611 -2.20 16.58 -4.72
N LEU A 612 -3.30 17.15 -4.21
CA LEU A 612 -3.23 18.33 -3.33
C LEU A 612 -3.07 17.99 -1.84
N ARG A 613 -3.74 16.94 -1.32
CA ARG A 613 -3.68 16.50 0.09
C ARG A 613 -3.61 14.97 0.24
N PRO A 614 -2.43 14.35 0.10
CA PRO A 614 -2.27 12.90 0.30
C PRO A 614 -2.42 12.44 1.77
N ASP A 615 -2.58 13.36 2.74
CA ASP A 615 -2.52 13.08 4.18
C ASP A 615 -3.80 12.49 4.81
N ILE A 616 -4.69 11.90 4.02
CA ILE A 616 -5.81 11.11 4.58
C ILE A 616 -5.67 9.69 4.07
N PRO A 617 -5.18 8.74 4.89
CA PRO A 617 -5.20 7.34 4.50
C PRO A 617 -6.64 6.97 4.15
N ALA A 618 -6.86 6.59 2.90
CA ALA A 618 -8.03 5.81 2.56
C ALA A 618 -7.99 4.57 3.46
N ARG A 619 -8.89 4.50 4.45
CA ARG A 619 -9.12 3.25 5.19
C ARG A 619 -9.28 2.12 4.18
N PRO A 620 -8.59 0.98 4.34
CA PRO A 620 -8.89 -0.20 3.55
C PRO A 620 -10.37 -0.56 3.76
N LEU A 621 -11.07 -0.72 2.65
CA LEU A 621 -12.49 -1.05 2.60
C LEU A 621 -12.64 -2.50 3.07
N ARG A 622 -13.39 -2.71 4.16
CA ARG A 622 -14.07 -3.99 4.44
C ARG A 622 -15.33 -4.08 3.60
#